data_AF-A0A315T2N6-F1
#
_entry.id   AF-A0A315T2N6-F1
#
_cell.length_a   1.000
_cell.length_b   1.000
_cell.length_c   1.000
_cell.angle_alpha   90.00
_cell.angle_beta   90.00
_cell.angle_gamma   90.00
#
_symmetry.space_group_name_H-M   'P 1'
#
loop_
_entity.id
_entity.type
_entity.pdbx_description
1 polymer ?
#
loop_
_entity_poly.entity_id
_entity_poly.type
_entity_poly.pdbx_seq_one_letter_code
_entity_poly.pdbx_strand_id
1 'polypeptide(L)'
;MLPRLMLCASLSLGLTTTAGCTALGKMFQVLKDPSIPVGAPEDVPTELAISIHVSPTLNGVADNGESAEAAPGELEPGPYTVSLSADDPHALTEKVASLFSYLQSQYPESAPADETALGAYEVATTALERPDATPSQGHQLASPIAVKVLQLRDDSLLLNSVYQQLAPDPAKALRSTYIRDDDYLLSPGQFKFVPFEPLHDDTRFIAVIADYRSLESATWQQVLRIAPRGRRVVLSLQVHDAQIELKEEDR
;
A
#
# COMPACT_ATOMS: atom_id res chain seq x y z
N MET A 1 -65.64 -49.73 -36.34
CA MET A 1 -67.09 -49.46 -36.16
C MET A 1 -67.22 -48.27 -35.21
N LEU A 2 -67.84 -47.19 -35.70
CA LEU A 2 -68.18 -45.89 -35.07
C LEU A 2 -69.34 -46.07 -34.01
N PRO A 3 -69.87 -45.05 -33.28
CA PRO A 3 -69.55 -43.60 -33.24
C PRO A 3 -69.75 -42.80 -31.90
N ARG A 4 -69.36 -41.51 -31.97
CA ARG A 4 -70.01 -40.25 -31.47
C ARG A 4 -70.06 -39.94 -29.96
N LEU A 5 -69.47 -38.83 -29.49
CA LEU A 5 -69.83 -37.39 -29.63
C LEU A 5 -70.88 -36.95 -28.60
N MET A 6 -70.48 -36.18 -27.58
CA MET A 6 -71.37 -35.18 -27.00
C MET A 6 -70.59 -33.98 -26.43
N LEU A 7 -70.92 -32.84 -27.03
CA LEU A 7 -70.46 -31.49 -26.76
C LEU A 7 -71.51 -30.82 -25.86
N CYS A 8 -71.12 -30.19 -24.75
CA CYS A 8 -71.92 -29.20 -24.00
C CYS A 8 -70.91 -28.16 -23.48
N ALA A 9 -70.66 -27.06 -24.19
CA ALA A 9 -71.46 -25.83 -24.20
C ALA A 9 -71.55 -25.16 -22.81
N SER A 10 -70.55 -24.32 -22.54
CA SER A 10 -70.62 -22.98 -21.95
C SER A 10 -71.51 -22.71 -20.74
N LEU A 11 -70.88 -22.35 -19.61
CA LEU A 11 -71.43 -21.38 -18.67
C LEU A 11 -70.31 -20.46 -18.15
N SER A 12 -70.34 -19.23 -18.63
CA SER A 12 -69.45 -18.13 -18.23
C SER A 12 -69.87 -17.50 -16.90
N LEU A 13 -68.96 -17.40 -15.94
CA LEU A 13 -69.05 -16.40 -14.88
C LEU A 13 -67.64 -16.01 -14.40
N GLY A 14 -67.27 -14.76 -14.64
CA GLY A 14 -65.91 -14.25 -14.46
C GLY A 14 -65.53 -13.99 -13.00
N LEU A 15 -64.23 -14.08 -12.74
CA LEU A 15 -63.54 -13.28 -11.74
C LEU A 15 -62.19 -12.82 -12.31
N THR A 16 -62.11 -11.53 -12.57
CA THR A 16 -60.87 -10.77 -12.75
C THR A 16 -60.09 -10.74 -11.43
N THR A 17 -58.91 -11.32 -11.40
CA THR A 17 -57.81 -10.88 -10.53
C THR A 17 -56.49 -10.97 -11.28
N THR A 18 -56.11 -9.86 -11.90
CA THR A 18 -54.75 -9.58 -12.35
C THR A 18 -53.81 -9.61 -11.14
N ALA A 19 -53.13 -10.74 -10.94
CA ALA A 19 -52.09 -10.87 -9.94
C ALA A 19 -50.78 -10.26 -10.48
N GLY A 20 -50.49 -9.03 -10.04
CA GLY A 20 -49.16 -8.66 -9.57
C GLY A 20 -48.15 -8.15 -10.59
N CYS A 21 -48.21 -6.84 -10.85
CA CYS A 21 -47.11 -6.04 -11.39
C CYS A 21 -45.89 -6.06 -10.45
N THR A 22 -44.81 -6.77 -10.78
CA THR A 22 -43.49 -6.58 -10.11
C THR A 22 -42.43 -5.95 -11.03
N ALA A 23 -42.76 -5.68 -12.29
CA ALA A 23 -41.84 -5.09 -13.26
C ALA A 23 -41.86 -3.56 -13.32
N LEU A 24 -42.97 -2.90 -12.93
CA LEU A 24 -43.11 -1.44 -13.12
C LEU A 24 -42.37 -0.58 -12.09
N GLY A 25 -42.08 -1.10 -10.89
CA GLY A 25 -41.39 -0.34 -9.84
C GLY A 25 -39.89 -0.14 -10.11
N LYS A 26 -39.24 -1.13 -10.74
CA LYS A 26 -37.78 -1.12 -10.94
C LYS A 26 -37.30 -0.27 -12.11
N MET A 27 -38.17 0.00 -13.09
CA MET A 27 -37.82 0.84 -14.24
C MET A 27 -37.60 2.32 -13.82
N PHE A 28 -38.30 2.78 -12.79
CA PHE A 28 -38.21 4.17 -12.34
C PHE A 28 -36.99 4.46 -11.44
N GLN A 29 -36.38 3.43 -10.87
CA GLN A 29 -35.27 3.58 -9.91
C GLN A 29 -33.90 3.69 -10.58
N VAL A 30 -33.73 3.07 -11.77
CA VAL A 30 -32.49 3.17 -12.58
C VAL A 30 -32.34 4.55 -13.23
N LEU A 31 -33.43 5.25 -13.49
CA LEU A 31 -33.39 6.59 -14.11
C LEU A 31 -32.90 7.68 -13.14
N LYS A 32 -32.90 7.42 -11.83
CA LYS A 32 -32.58 8.43 -10.80
C LYS A 32 -31.17 8.30 -10.21
N ASP A 33 -30.53 7.15 -10.37
CA ASP A 33 -29.12 6.93 -10.04
C ASP A 33 -28.58 5.77 -10.89
N PRO A 34 -27.88 6.04 -12.02
CA PRO A 34 -27.35 5.01 -12.91
C PRO A 34 -26.24 4.18 -12.26
N SER A 35 -25.86 4.46 -11.01
CA SER A 35 -24.86 3.72 -10.25
C SER A 35 -25.43 2.50 -9.51
N ILE A 36 -26.74 2.25 -9.57
CA ILE A 36 -27.35 1.06 -8.96
C ILE A 36 -27.12 -0.15 -9.89
N PRO A 37 -26.36 -1.17 -9.47
CA PRO A 37 -26.11 -2.35 -10.28
C PRO A 37 -27.41 -3.10 -10.57
N VAL A 38 -27.69 -3.32 -11.85
CA VAL A 38 -28.89 -4.03 -12.33
C VAL A 38 -28.65 -5.54 -12.37
N GLY A 39 -28.71 -6.19 -11.21
CA GLY A 39 -28.58 -7.64 -11.06
C GLY A 39 -28.70 -8.06 -9.61
N ALA A 40 -28.99 -9.33 -9.33
CA ALA A 40 -28.65 -9.87 -8.01
C ALA A 40 -27.12 -9.70 -7.83
N PRO A 41 -26.60 -9.42 -6.61
CA PRO A 41 -25.17 -9.45 -6.40
C PRO A 41 -24.67 -10.79 -6.91
N GLU A 42 -23.87 -10.75 -7.95
CA GLU A 42 -23.31 -11.95 -8.54
C GLU A 42 -22.44 -12.64 -7.49
N ASP A 43 -22.62 -13.96 -7.32
CA ASP A 43 -21.91 -14.79 -6.32
C ASP A 43 -20.45 -15.02 -6.75
N VAL A 44 -19.80 -13.93 -7.16
CA VAL A 44 -18.40 -13.91 -7.58
C VAL A 44 -17.51 -13.74 -6.35
N PRO A 45 -16.36 -14.42 -6.30
CA PRO A 45 -15.37 -14.19 -5.26
C PRO A 45 -14.97 -12.73 -5.22
N THR A 46 -14.70 -12.20 -4.02
CA THR A 46 -14.16 -10.86 -3.88
C THR A 46 -12.81 -10.79 -4.62
N GLU A 47 -12.55 -9.68 -5.33
CA GLU A 47 -11.23 -9.42 -5.91
C GLU A 47 -10.44 -8.47 -5.01
N LEU A 48 -9.17 -8.80 -4.77
CA LEU A 48 -8.26 -8.06 -3.91
C LEU A 48 -7.08 -7.52 -4.71
N ALA A 49 -6.89 -6.20 -4.67
CA ALA A 49 -5.61 -5.60 -5.04
C ALA A 49 -4.91 -5.09 -3.78
N ILE A 50 -3.58 -5.01 -3.81
CA ILE A 50 -2.78 -4.54 -2.67
C ILE A 50 -1.80 -3.47 -3.16
N SER A 51 -1.88 -2.29 -2.56
CA SER A 51 -0.91 -1.21 -2.70
C SER A 51 0.05 -1.27 -1.52
N ILE A 52 1.34 -1.49 -1.78
CA ILE A 52 2.36 -1.65 -0.75
C ILE A 52 3.30 -0.45 -0.80
N HIS A 53 3.42 0.26 0.32
CA HIS A 53 4.32 1.40 0.50
C HIS A 53 5.30 1.13 1.63
N VAL A 54 6.60 1.24 1.33
CA VAL A 54 7.67 0.92 2.28
C VAL A 54 8.42 2.19 2.67
N SER A 55 8.61 2.40 3.97
CA SER A 55 9.42 3.50 4.50
C SER A 55 10.85 3.47 3.93
N PRO A 56 11.45 4.62 3.56
CA PRO A 56 12.84 4.68 3.13
C PRO A 56 13.83 4.41 4.27
N THR A 57 13.40 4.57 5.53
CA THR A 57 14.20 4.35 6.75
C THR A 57 13.99 2.97 7.38
N LEU A 58 13.34 2.05 6.66
CA LEU A 58 12.89 0.76 7.20
C LEU A 58 14.04 -0.08 7.77
N ASN A 59 13.83 -0.62 8.98
CA ASN A 59 14.86 -1.35 9.75
C ASN A 59 16.17 -0.54 9.93
N GLY A 60 16.11 0.78 9.77
CA GLY A 60 17.21 1.67 10.05
C GLY A 60 17.58 1.55 11.53
N VAL A 61 18.87 1.54 11.81
CA VAL A 61 19.33 1.77 13.17
C VAL A 61 18.85 3.15 13.56
N ALA A 62 17.91 3.22 14.51
CA ALA A 62 17.68 4.44 15.25
C ALA A 62 19.05 4.78 15.84
N ASP A 63 19.63 5.89 15.41
CA ASP A 63 20.62 6.54 16.25
C ASP A 63 19.85 6.80 17.55
N ASN A 64 20.11 5.98 18.57
CA ASN A 64 19.62 6.26 19.90
C ASN A 64 20.23 7.61 20.22
N GLY A 65 19.46 8.66 19.98
CA GLY A 65 19.54 9.83 20.81
C GLY A 65 19.32 9.31 22.23
N GLU A 66 20.41 9.01 22.93
CA GLU A 66 20.59 9.72 24.18
C GLU A 66 20.02 11.12 23.93
N SER A 67 18.99 11.48 24.69
CA SER A 67 18.78 12.87 25.01
C SER A 67 20.11 13.34 25.58
N ALA A 68 21.03 13.72 24.70
CA ALA A 68 22.02 14.70 25.00
C ALA A 68 21.16 15.92 25.27
N GLU A 69 20.79 16.08 26.54
CA GLU A 69 21.02 17.35 27.19
C GLU A 69 22.42 17.74 26.75
N ALA A 70 22.47 18.46 25.63
CA ALA A 70 23.68 19.03 25.10
C ALA A 70 24.06 20.09 26.12
N ALA A 71 24.77 19.64 27.16
CA ALA A 71 25.89 20.40 27.64
C ALA A 71 26.61 20.91 26.37
N PRO A 72 26.88 22.22 26.26
CA PRO A 72 27.45 22.81 25.05
C PRO A 72 28.86 22.24 24.86
N GLY A 73 28.94 21.10 24.19
CA GLY A 73 30.15 20.44 23.76
C GLY A 73 30.29 20.72 22.29
N GLU A 74 31.26 21.57 21.96
CA GLU A 74 31.70 21.86 20.60
C GLU A 74 31.79 20.58 19.76
N LEU A 75 30.85 20.43 18.82
CA LEU A 75 31.00 19.53 17.68
C LEU A 75 32.21 20.06 16.89
N GLU A 76 33.31 19.32 16.91
CA GLU A 76 34.48 19.63 16.07
C GLU A 76 34.00 19.73 14.62
N PRO A 77 34.06 20.92 14.00
CA PRO A 77 33.54 21.10 12.65
C PRO A 77 34.41 20.29 11.68
N GLY A 78 33.79 19.37 10.95
CA GLY A 78 34.42 18.80 9.77
C GLY A 78 34.82 19.92 8.81
N PRO A 79 35.82 19.73 7.93
CA PRO A 79 36.40 20.80 7.13
C PRO A 79 35.42 21.53 6.19
N TYR A 80 34.21 20.99 6.01
CA TYR A 80 33.15 21.55 5.17
C TYR A 80 31.78 21.65 5.87
N THR A 81 31.70 21.55 7.20
CA THR A 81 30.41 21.69 7.91
C THR A 81 30.09 23.15 8.23
N VAL A 82 28.92 23.61 7.80
CA VAL A 82 28.38 24.94 8.14
C VAL A 82 26.99 24.77 8.76
N SER A 83 26.83 25.19 10.02
CA SER A 83 25.54 25.20 10.72
C SER A 83 24.97 26.61 10.72
N LEU A 84 23.76 26.80 10.16
CA LEU A 84 23.07 28.09 10.13
C LEU A 84 21.81 28.06 11.00
N SER A 85 21.79 28.92 12.01
CA SER A 85 20.62 29.15 12.87
C SER A 85 20.25 30.62 12.86
N ALA A 86 18.96 30.93 12.89
CA ALA A 86 18.42 32.28 12.96
C ALA A 86 17.12 32.31 13.77
N ASP A 87 16.86 33.44 14.42
CA ASP A 87 15.72 33.63 15.31
C ASP A 87 14.40 33.87 14.55
N ASP A 88 14.47 34.24 13.27
CA ASP A 88 13.31 34.53 12.41
C ASP A 88 13.60 34.12 10.95
N PRO A 89 12.59 33.70 10.17
CA PRO A 89 12.74 33.33 8.76
C PRO A 89 13.43 34.37 7.87
N HIS A 90 13.24 35.67 8.12
CA HIS A 90 13.93 36.73 7.36
C HIS A 90 15.44 36.73 7.63
N ALA A 91 15.82 36.59 8.89
CA ALA A 91 17.24 36.53 9.28
C ALA A 91 17.93 35.27 8.73
N LEU A 92 17.20 34.15 8.63
CA LEU A 92 17.71 32.95 7.97
C LEU A 92 17.98 33.19 6.48
N THR A 93 17.04 33.86 5.81
CA THR A 93 17.12 34.15 4.38
C THR A 93 18.33 35.02 4.04
N GLU A 94 18.62 36.03 4.86
CA GLU A 94 19.84 36.85 4.69
C GLU A 94 21.13 36.04 4.88
N LYS A 95 21.16 35.14 5.86
CA LYS A 95 22.32 34.27 6.10
C LYS A 95 22.55 33.30 4.94
N VAL A 96 21.48 32.71 4.40
CA VAL A 96 21.58 31.84 3.22
C VAL A 96 22.01 32.63 1.98
N ALA A 97 21.47 33.83 1.76
CA ALA A 97 21.83 34.69 0.64
C ALA A 97 23.31 35.13 0.69
N SER A 98 23.81 35.45 1.89
CA SER A 98 25.22 35.83 2.06
C SER A 98 26.17 34.65 1.82
N LEU A 99 25.83 33.45 2.29
CA LEU A 99 26.61 32.24 2.00
C LEU A 99 26.63 31.92 0.50
N PHE A 100 25.49 32.03 -0.16
CA PHE A 100 25.38 31.84 -1.61
C PHE A 100 26.27 32.82 -2.38
N SER A 101 26.22 34.12 -2.04
CA SER A 101 27.06 35.14 -2.66
C SER A 101 28.56 34.90 -2.42
N TYR A 102 28.93 34.42 -1.23
CA TYR A 102 30.31 34.06 -0.91
C TYR A 102 30.80 32.89 -1.77
N LEU A 103 30.01 31.84 -1.90
CA LEU A 103 30.33 30.69 -2.75
C LEU A 103 30.43 31.08 -4.24
N GLN A 104 29.51 31.90 -4.75
CA GLN A 104 29.57 32.38 -6.14
C GLN A 104 30.86 33.19 -6.42
N SER A 105 31.31 33.96 -5.42
CA SER A 105 32.54 34.77 -5.53
C SER A 105 33.81 33.91 -5.48
N GLN A 106 33.79 32.81 -4.72
CA GLN A 106 34.89 31.85 -4.63
C GLN A 106 34.92 30.86 -5.81
N TYR A 107 33.76 30.57 -6.41
CA TYR A 107 33.59 29.61 -7.51
C TYR A 107 32.79 30.23 -8.66
N PRO A 108 33.38 31.18 -9.42
CA PRO A 108 32.69 31.93 -10.46
C PRO A 108 32.26 31.08 -11.67
N GLU A 109 32.72 29.83 -11.80
CA GLU A 109 32.51 28.97 -12.98
C GLU A 109 31.22 28.12 -12.94
N SER A 110 30.31 28.38 -11.99
CA SER A 110 29.00 27.73 -11.89
C SER A 110 27.87 28.68 -12.35
N ALA A 111 28.00 29.25 -13.54
CA ALA A 111 26.89 29.82 -14.28
C ALA A 111 26.70 28.98 -15.55
N PRO A 112 25.45 28.64 -15.96
CA PRO A 112 25.24 27.93 -17.21
C PRO A 112 25.74 28.79 -18.36
N ALA A 113 26.66 28.25 -19.15
CA ALA A 113 27.13 28.87 -20.37
C ALA A 113 25.96 29.03 -21.35
N ASP A 114 25.73 30.27 -21.76
CA ASP A 114 25.19 30.71 -23.06
C ASP A 114 24.05 29.87 -23.67
N GLU A 115 22.81 30.35 -23.53
CA GLU A 115 21.58 29.78 -24.11
C GLU A 115 21.48 29.87 -25.66
N THR A 116 22.59 29.88 -26.40
CA THR A 116 22.58 30.14 -27.85
C THR A 116 23.06 28.96 -28.72
N ALA A 117 23.04 27.72 -28.21
CA ALA A 117 23.30 26.52 -29.01
C ALA A 117 22.11 25.55 -29.01
N LEU A 118 20.97 26.02 -29.51
CA LEU A 118 19.88 25.13 -29.92
C LEU A 118 20.32 24.34 -31.16
N GLY A 119 20.73 23.08 -30.96
CA GLY A 119 20.78 22.08 -32.03
C GLY A 119 22.08 21.29 -32.14
N ALA A 120 22.35 20.40 -31.18
CA ALA A 120 23.04 19.12 -31.40
C ALA A 120 23.12 18.36 -30.06
N TYR A 121 22.23 17.39 -29.84
CA TYR A 121 22.47 16.36 -28.82
C TYR A 121 23.43 15.32 -29.43
N GLU A 122 24.69 15.69 -29.66
CA GLU A 122 25.70 14.64 -29.74
C GLU A 122 25.95 14.18 -28.30
N VAL A 123 25.33 13.05 -27.96
CA VAL A 123 25.66 12.29 -26.77
C VAL A 123 27.08 11.77 -26.99
N ALA A 124 28.07 12.59 -26.65
CA ALA A 124 29.37 12.09 -26.29
C ALA A 124 29.15 11.20 -25.06
N THR A 125 29.01 9.89 -25.30
CA THR A 125 29.16 8.87 -24.27
C THR A 125 30.61 8.88 -23.83
N THR A 126 31.02 9.90 -23.10
CA THR A 126 32.13 9.79 -22.15
C THR A 126 31.64 8.86 -21.07
N ALA A 127 32.18 7.64 -21.09
CA ALA A 127 32.08 6.72 -19.98
C ALA A 127 32.49 7.47 -18.72
N LEU A 128 31.50 7.77 -17.86
CA LEU A 128 31.73 8.19 -16.50
C LEU A 128 32.29 6.97 -15.77
N GLU A 129 33.58 6.72 -15.94
CA GLU A 129 34.33 5.86 -15.05
C GLU A 129 34.34 6.57 -13.71
N ARG A 130 33.34 6.21 -12.89
CA ARG A 130 33.21 6.63 -11.50
C ARG A 130 34.56 6.31 -10.84
N PRO A 131 35.28 7.31 -10.29
CA PRO A 131 36.39 6.99 -9.40
C PRO A 131 35.83 6.08 -8.34
N ASP A 132 36.47 4.94 -8.12
CA ASP A 132 36.15 3.96 -7.09
C ASP A 132 35.83 4.69 -5.77
N ALA A 133 34.55 4.94 -5.57
CA ALA A 133 34.01 5.64 -4.45
C ALA A 133 33.31 4.56 -3.66
N THR A 134 34.10 3.88 -2.83
CA THR A 134 33.60 3.41 -1.55
C THR A 134 33.69 4.56 -0.54
N PRO A 135 32.70 5.46 -0.42
CA PRO A 135 32.46 6.08 0.85
C PRO A 135 31.58 5.10 1.64
N SER A 136 32.20 4.33 2.51
CA SER A 136 31.55 3.78 3.70
C SER A 136 31.19 4.95 4.62
N GLN A 137 30.26 5.80 4.19
CA GLN A 137 29.66 6.86 5.00
C GLN A 137 28.31 6.34 5.48
N GLY A 138 28.13 6.32 6.80
CA GLY A 138 27.01 5.72 7.53
C GLY A 138 25.64 6.25 7.09
N HIS A 139 25.17 5.75 5.95
CA HIS A 139 23.76 5.78 5.62
C HIS A 139 23.08 4.93 6.68
N GLN A 140 22.14 5.52 7.40
CA GLN A 140 21.09 4.82 8.13
C GLN A 140 20.73 3.55 7.35
N LEU A 141 21.21 2.40 7.83
CA LEU A 141 21.26 1.15 7.05
C LEU A 141 19.86 0.58 6.93
N ALA A 142 19.05 1.19 6.06
CA ALA A 142 17.73 0.68 5.73
C ALA A 142 17.91 -0.65 5.02
N SER A 143 17.26 -1.70 5.51
CA SER A 143 17.44 -3.07 5.03
C SER A 143 16.14 -3.64 4.45
N PRO A 144 16.22 -4.53 3.45
CA PRO A 144 15.03 -5.19 2.92
C PRO A 144 14.29 -5.99 3.99
N ILE A 145 12.97 -6.14 3.81
CA ILE A 145 12.10 -6.89 4.71
C ILE A 145 11.28 -7.92 3.94
N ALA A 146 11.13 -9.10 4.53
CA ALA A 146 10.19 -10.11 4.06
C ALA A 146 8.82 -9.85 4.70
N VAL A 147 7.80 -9.80 3.86
CA VAL A 147 6.41 -9.63 4.26
C VAL A 147 5.58 -10.76 3.66
N LYS A 148 4.78 -11.42 4.49
CA LYS A 148 3.85 -12.47 4.06
C LYS A 148 2.42 -11.97 4.23
N VAL A 149 1.63 -12.06 3.17
CA VAL A 149 0.20 -11.77 3.20
C VAL A 149 -0.54 -13.10 3.29
N LEU A 150 -1.33 -13.29 4.34
CA LEU A 150 -2.04 -14.53 4.65
C LEU A 150 -3.54 -14.34 4.42
N GLN A 151 -4.15 -15.31 3.73
CA GLN A 151 -5.60 -15.47 3.68
C GLN A 151 -6.04 -16.47 4.74
N LEU A 152 -6.95 -16.05 5.62
CA LEU A 152 -7.38 -16.84 6.77
C LEU A 152 -8.91 -16.98 6.82
N ARG A 153 -9.35 -18.13 7.30
CA ARG A 153 -10.75 -18.41 7.66
C ARG A 153 -11.13 -17.77 9.00
N ASP A 154 -10.18 -17.73 9.93
CA ASP A 154 -10.33 -17.23 11.30
C ASP A 154 -9.00 -16.65 11.81
N ASP A 155 -9.07 -15.59 12.61
CA ASP A 155 -7.91 -14.86 13.13
C ASP A 155 -7.45 -15.36 14.51
N SER A 156 -8.26 -16.17 15.22
CA SER A 156 -7.99 -16.59 16.59
C SER A 156 -6.64 -17.27 16.75
N LEU A 157 -6.26 -18.16 15.84
CA LEU A 157 -4.97 -18.84 15.93
C LEU A 157 -3.80 -17.90 15.64
N LEU A 158 -3.97 -16.92 14.76
CA LEU A 158 -2.92 -15.94 14.47
C LEU A 158 -2.67 -15.05 15.70
N LEU A 159 -3.74 -14.52 16.30
CA LEU A 159 -3.67 -13.63 17.46
C LEU A 159 -3.08 -14.30 18.71
N ASN A 160 -3.17 -15.64 18.80
CA ASN A 160 -2.62 -16.43 19.91
C ASN A 160 -1.27 -17.10 19.57
N SER A 161 -0.73 -16.86 18.38
CA SER A 161 0.56 -17.41 17.94
C SER A 161 1.70 -16.42 18.11
N VAL A 162 2.92 -16.92 18.21
CA VAL A 162 4.14 -16.11 18.21
C VAL A 162 4.85 -16.17 16.85
N TYR A 163 5.62 -15.14 16.53
CA TYR A 163 6.31 -15.00 15.24
C TYR A 163 7.18 -16.22 14.90
N GLN A 164 7.92 -16.78 15.85
CA GLN A 164 8.82 -17.91 15.65
C GLN A 164 8.11 -19.19 15.19
N GLN A 165 6.81 -19.31 15.46
CA GLN A 165 5.99 -20.43 14.99
C GLN A 165 5.43 -20.18 13.59
N LEU A 166 5.15 -18.91 13.26
CA LEU A 166 4.55 -18.50 11.99
C LEU A 166 5.58 -18.31 10.87
N ALA A 167 6.77 -17.80 11.19
CA ALA A 167 7.81 -17.49 10.23
C ALA A 167 8.27 -18.69 9.39
N PRO A 168 8.52 -19.89 9.95
CA PRO A 168 8.97 -21.03 9.14
C PRO A 168 7.84 -21.68 8.33
N ASP A 169 6.65 -21.83 8.94
CA ASP A 169 5.51 -22.51 8.30
C ASP A 169 4.18 -22.02 8.91
N PRO A 170 3.57 -20.99 8.32
CA PRO A 170 2.30 -20.45 8.81
C PRO A 170 1.16 -21.47 8.66
N ALA A 171 1.21 -22.34 7.65
CA ALA A 171 0.19 -23.36 7.42
C ALA A 171 0.16 -24.37 8.57
N LYS A 172 1.33 -24.78 9.07
CA LYS A 172 1.43 -25.68 10.23
C LYS A 172 0.98 -25.04 11.54
N ALA A 173 1.34 -23.76 11.76
CA ALA A 173 0.97 -23.04 12.98
C ALA A 173 -0.54 -22.76 13.06
N LEU A 174 -1.12 -22.28 11.96
CA LEU A 174 -2.52 -21.86 11.86
C LEU A 174 -3.47 -23.03 11.49
N ARG A 175 -2.93 -24.18 11.09
CA ARG A 175 -3.71 -25.43 10.90
C ARG A 175 -4.87 -25.19 9.92
N SER A 176 -6.11 -25.44 10.35
CA SER A 176 -7.32 -25.33 9.53
C SER A 176 -7.80 -23.89 9.30
N THR A 177 -7.21 -22.89 9.96
CA THR A 177 -7.59 -21.49 9.73
C THR A 177 -6.79 -20.85 8.60
N TYR A 178 -5.64 -21.43 8.23
CA TYR A 178 -4.86 -21.02 7.08
C TYR A 178 -5.49 -21.49 5.77
N ILE A 179 -5.45 -20.63 4.76
CA ILE A 179 -5.94 -20.92 3.41
C ILE A 179 -4.78 -20.82 2.41
N ARG A 180 -4.10 -19.67 2.37
CA ARG A 180 -3.02 -19.39 1.44
C ARG A 180 -2.13 -18.28 1.99
N ASP A 181 -0.88 -18.21 1.54
CA ASP A 181 -0.02 -17.04 1.70
C ASP A 181 0.65 -16.61 0.39
N ASP A 182 1.03 -15.34 0.37
CA ASP A 182 1.78 -14.70 -0.70
C ASP A 182 3.01 -14.01 -0.10
N ASP A 183 4.19 -14.32 -0.65
CA ASP A 183 5.49 -13.87 -0.17
C ASP A 183 6.02 -12.65 -0.92
N TYR A 184 6.43 -11.61 -0.19
CA TYR A 184 6.98 -10.39 -0.76
C TYR A 184 8.29 -9.99 -0.09
N LEU A 185 9.36 -9.89 -0.90
CA LEU A 185 10.59 -9.23 -0.49
C LEU A 185 10.53 -7.75 -0.91
N LEU A 186 10.60 -6.86 0.08
CA LEU A 186 10.38 -5.43 -0.11
C LEU A 186 11.67 -4.66 0.22
N SER A 187 12.03 -3.72 -0.64
CA SER A 187 13.18 -2.82 -0.41
C SER A 187 12.73 -1.51 0.25
N PRO A 188 13.60 -0.85 1.03
CA PRO A 188 13.30 0.46 1.60
C PRO A 188 12.92 1.49 0.53
N GLY A 189 11.87 2.28 0.78
CA GLY A 189 11.36 3.29 -0.16
C GLY A 189 10.64 2.70 -1.38
N GLN A 190 10.48 1.37 -1.46
CA GLN A 190 9.81 0.72 -2.58
C GLN A 190 8.30 0.93 -2.52
N PHE A 191 7.72 1.20 -3.68
CA PHE A 191 6.30 1.06 -3.92
C PHE A 191 6.05 -0.19 -4.79
N LYS A 192 5.06 -1.00 -4.41
CA LYS A 192 4.65 -2.19 -5.18
C LYS A 192 3.13 -2.30 -5.23
N PHE A 193 2.58 -2.47 -6.43
CA PHE A 193 1.17 -2.74 -6.63
C PHE A 193 0.95 -4.19 -7.06
N VAL A 194 0.15 -4.92 -6.30
CA VAL A 194 -0.32 -6.28 -6.62
C VAL A 194 -1.71 -6.13 -7.25
N PRO A 195 -1.89 -6.62 -8.49
CA PRO A 195 -3.15 -6.47 -9.21
C PRO A 195 -4.28 -7.28 -8.55
N PHE A 196 -5.51 -7.01 -8.99
CA PHE A 196 -6.69 -7.72 -8.51
C PHE A 196 -6.59 -9.24 -8.72
N GLU A 197 -6.69 -9.98 -7.63
CA GLU A 197 -6.78 -11.44 -7.63
C GLU A 197 -8.04 -11.90 -6.88
N PRO A 198 -8.76 -12.93 -7.38
CA PRO A 198 -9.90 -13.49 -6.65
C PRO A 198 -9.46 -14.12 -5.32
N LEU A 199 -10.13 -13.76 -4.23
CA LEU A 199 -9.98 -14.44 -2.95
C LEU A 199 -10.54 -15.85 -3.01
N HIS A 200 -10.04 -16.71 -2.12
CA HIS A 200 -10.71 -17.97 -1.83
C HIS A 200 -12.07 -17.73 -1.16
N ASP A 201 -13.06 -18.56 -1.48
CA ASP A 201 -14.46 -18.45 -0.99
C ASP A 201 -14.60 -18.47 0.53
N ASP A 202 -13.63 -19.11 1.18
CA ASP A 202 -13.56 -19.28 2.62
C ASP A 202 -12.80 -18.18 3.35
N THR A 203 -12.14 -17.26 2.62
CA THR A 203 -11.35 -16.20 3.22
C THR A 203 -12.25 -15.18 3.91
N ARG A 204 -12.00 -14.96 5.20
CA ARG A 204 -12.74 -13.99 6.03
C ARG A 204 -11.83 -12.92 6.61
N PHE A 205 -10.53 -13.22 6.69
CA PHE A 205 -9.52 -12.32 7.22
C PHE A 205 -8.32 -12.31 6.30
N ILE A 206 -7.77 -11.12 6.07
CA ILE A 206 -6.45 -10.92 5.48
C ILE A 206 -5.53 -10.50 6.61
N ALA A 207 -4.46 -11.25 6.80
CA ALA A 207 -3.42 -10.91 7.74
C ALA A 207 -2.12 -10.61 7.01
N VAL A 208 -1.30 -9.75 7.59
CA VAL A 208 0.04 -9.47 7.10
C VAL A 208 1.00 -9.66 8.25
N ILE A 209 2.11 -10.34 7.99
CA ILE A 209 3.21 -10.51 8.93
C ILE A 209 4.51 -10.04 8.28
N ALA A 210 5.34 -9.33 9.05
CA ALA A 210 6.57 -8.72 8.56
C ALA A 210 7.77 -9.11 9.45
N ASP A 211 8.88 -9.44 8.80
CA ASP A 211 10.13 -9.86 9.46
C ASP A 211 10.96 -8.65 9.90
N TYR A 212 10.49 -7.94 10.93
CA TYR A 212 11.25 -6.84 11.51
C TYR A 212 12.50 -7.32 12.22
N ARG A 213 13.55 -6.50 12.18
CA ARG A 213 14.79 -6.78 12.94
C ARG A 213 14.55 -6.86 14.45
N SER A 214 13.59 -6.09 14.98
CA SER A 214 13.22 -6.07 16.39
C SER A 214 11.71 -6.33 16.55
N LEU A 215 11.34 -7.61 16.68
CA LEU A 215 9.95 -8.04 16.81
C LEU A 215 9.31 -7.67 18.16
N GLU A 216 10.11 -7.44 19.20
CA GLU A 216 9.59 -7.07 20.54
C GLU A 216 9.08 -5.63 20.58
N SER A 217 9.72 -4.72 19.83
CA SER A 217 9.36 -3.31 19.77
C SER A 217 8.48 -2.96 18.58
N ALA A 218 8.33 -3.88 17.62
CA ALA A 218 7.62 -3.63 16.38
C ALA A 218 6.24 -4.30 16.35
N THR A 219 5.26 -3.60 15.79
CA THR A 219 3.98 -4.21 15.42
C THR A 219 4.17 -4.97 14.12
N TRP A 220 4.55 -6.24 14.23
CA TRP A 220 4.92 -7.10 13.11
C TRP A 220 3.74 -7.80 12.44
N GLN A 221 2.54 -7.78 13.05
CA GLN A 221 1.33 -8.38 12.49
C GLN A 221 0.16 -7.39 12.49
N GLN A 222 -0.67 -7.49 11.45
CA GLN A 222 -1.95 -6.79 11.36
C GLN A 222 -2.97 -7.70 10.69
N VAL A 223 -4.22 -7.65 11.15
CA VAL A 223 -5.33 -8.43 10.58
C VAL A 223 -6.50 -7.53 10.23
N LEU A 224 -7.15 -7.84 9.11
CA LEU A 224 -8.29 -7.11 8.58
C LEU A 224 -9.38 -8.09 8.17
N ARG A 225 -10.61 -7.84 8.63
CA ARG A 225 -11.78 -8.63 8.25
C ARG A 225 -12.30 -8.18 6.90
N ILE A 226 -12.53 -9.14 6.00
CA ILE A 226 -13.00 -8.90 4.64
C ILE A 226 -14.25 -9.75 4.34
N ALA A 227 -15.12 -9.24 3.47
CA ALA A 227 -16.22 -10.05 2.94
C ALA A 227 -15.71 -10.93 1.79
N PRO A 228 -15.98 -12.24 1.80
CA PRO A 228 -15.46 -13.20 0.83
C PRO A 228 -16.00 -13.00 -0.59
N ARG A 229 -17.17 -12.36 -0.75
CA ARG A 229 -17.89 -12.31 -2.02
C ARG A 229 -18.50 -10.96 -2.35
N GLY A 230 -18.65 -10.72 -3.65
CA GLY A 230 -19.39 -9.59 -4.20
C GLY A 230 -18.73 -8.23 -4.01
N ARG A 231 -17.42 -8.18 -3.73
CA ARG A 231 -16.67 -6.93 -3.56
C ARG A 231 -15.42 -6.89 -4.44
N ARG A 232 -15.01 -5.68 -4.81
CA ARG A 232 -13.66 -5.39 -5.28
C ARG A 232 -13.04 -4.43 -4.30
N VAL A 233 -11.95 -4.83 -3.67
CA VAL A 233 -11.30 -4.04 -2.63
C VAL A 233 -9.84 -3.79 -2.96
N VAL A 234 -9.36 -2.61 -2.58
CA VAL A 234 -7.94 -2.27 -2.62
C VAL A 234 -7.49 -2.14 -1.17
N LEU A 235 -6.42 -2.86 -0.80
CA LEU A 235 -5.80 -2.70 0.50
C LEU A 235 -4.55 -1.85 0.39
N SER A 236 -4.41 -0.88 1.28
CA SER A 236 -3.18 -0.14 1.49
C SER A 236 -2.39 -0.80 2.61
N LEU A 237 -1.26 -1.40 2.26
CA LEU A 237 -0.24 -1.91 3.18
C LEU A 237 0.88 -0.88 3.32
N GLN A 238 0.96 -0.26 4.49
CA GLN A 238 2.05 0.64 4.84
C GLN A 238 3.04 -0.08 5.75
N VAL A 239 4.29 -0.16 5.32
CA VAL A 239 5.38 -0.77 6.07
C VAL A 239 6.27 0.35 6.60
N HIS A 240 6.09 0.70 7.87
CA HIS A 240 6.90 1.70 8.56
C HIS A 240 8.12 1.06 9.22
N ASP A 241 8.91 1.85 9.95
CA ASP A 241 10.18 1.41 10.53
C ASP A 241 10.01 0.37 11.66
N ALA A 242 8.91 0.45 12.42
CA ALA A 242 8.61 -0.45 13.54
C ALA A 242 7.13 -0.85 13.61
N GLN A 243 6.36 -0.67 12.54
CA GLN A 243 4.96 -1.08 12.50
C GLN A 243 4.49 -1.31 11.07
N ILE A 244 3.67 -2.33 10.88
CA ILE A 244 2.87 -2.47 9.67
C ILE A 244 1.45 -1.99 9.91
N GLU A 245 0.89 -1.36 8.89
CA GLU A 245 -0.51 -0.94 8.90
C GLU A 245 -1.20 -1.43 7.63
N LEU A 246 -2.33 -2.12 7.81
CA LEU A 246 -3.16 -2.63 6.74
C LEU A 246 -4.54 -2.01 6.86
N LYS A 247 -5.00 -1.35 5.80
CA LYS A 247 -6.31 -0.69 5.72
C LYS A 247 -6.97 -0.97 4.38
N GLU A 248 -8.31 -1.04 4.36
CA GLU A 248 -9.05 -0.88 3.10
C GLU A 248 -8.88 0.58 2.64
N GLU A 249 -8.60 0.78 1.36
CA GLU A 249 -8.55 2.11 0.76
C GLU A 249 -9.99 2.60 0.52
N ASP A 250 -10.40 3.63 1.27
CA ASP A 250 -11.67 4.31 1.02
C ASP A 250 -11.57 5.12 -0.28
N ARG A 251 -12.46 4.83 -1.22
CA ARG A 251 -12.52 5.46 -2.55
C ARG A 251 -13.26 6.80 -2.52
#